data_AF-A0A511T704-F1
#
_entry.id   AF-A0A511T704-F1
#
_cell.length_a   1.000
_cell.length_b   1.000
_cell.length_c   1.000
_cell.angle_alpha   90.00
_cell.angle_beta   90.00
_cell.angle_gamma   90.00
#
_symmetry.space_group_name_H-M   'P 1'
#
loop_
_entity.id
_entity.type
_entity.pdbx_description
1 polymer ?
#
loop_
_entity_poly.entity_id
_entity_poly.type
_entity_poly.pdbx_seq_one_letter_code
_entity_poly.pdbx_strand_id
1 'polypeptide(L)'
;MGADLYRDGVARLEAGDGREATRLLEAALREAPGDVKVMHALSRALDAAGERERSVQLLELVHAKAPSEPEPACELAMALLERTEDTRAAEVLAPVLAAQPDHPGANLCMAMALAKTDPERAKAHLKPASRSADADQRAQAAALERVLSGQSPG
;
A
#
# COMPACT_ATOMS: atom_id res chain seq x y z
N MET A 1 23.29 9.55 -13.38
CA MET A 1 22.83 10.68 -12.55
C MET A 1 21.45 10.38 -11.96
N GLY A 2 20.40 10.20 -12.76
CA GLY A 2 19.06 9.86 -12.25
C GLY A 2 18.98 8.52 -11.50
N ALA A 3 19.70 7.50 -11.98
CA ALA A 3 19.82 6.22 -11.28
C ALA A 3 20.57 6.31 -9.94
N ASP A 4 21.52 7.24 -9.84
CA ASP A 4 22.28 7.52 -8.61
C ASP A 4 21.39 8.29 -7.61
N LEU A 5 20.67 9.31 -8.08
CA LEU A 5 19.69 10.07 -7.29
C LEU A 5 18.58 9.18 -6.75
N TYR A 6 18.07 8.25 -7.57
CA TYR A 6 17.09 7.26 -7.12
C TYR A 6 17.65 6.37 -6.00
N ARG A 7 18.85 5.82 -6.19
CA ARG A 7 19.48 4.94 -5.20
C ARG A 7 19.74 5.66 -3.89
N ASP A 8 20.29 6.87 -3.96
CA ASP A 8 20.58 7.68 -2.78
C ASP A 8 19.28 8.10 -2.07
N GLY A 9 18.25 8.45 -2.85
CA GLY A 9 16.92 8.77 -2.34
C GLY A 9 16.27 7.61 -1.60
N VAL A 10 16.31 6.40 -2.16
CA VAL A 10 15.85 5.18 -1.50
C VAL A 10 16.69 4.89 -0.24
N ALA A 11 18.01 5.06 -0.30
CA ALA A 11 18.86 4.86 0.88
C ALA A 11 18.51 5.82 2.02
N ARG A 12 18.18 7.09 1.71
CA ARG A 12 17.70 8.07 2.71
C ARG A 12 16.34 7.68 3.29
N LEU A 13 15.44 7.17 2.45
CA LEU A 13 14.13 6.68 2.89
C LEU A 13 14.27 5.54 3.89
N GLU A 14 15.10 4.55 3.58
CA GLU A 14 15.34 3.40 4.47
C GLU A 14 16.08 3.82 5.77
N ALA A 15 16.82 4.92 5.73
CA ALA A 15 17.43 5.54 6.92
C ALA A 15 16.44 6.39 7.74
N GLY A 16 15.18 6.52 7.32
CA GLY A 16 14.15 7.34 7.97
C GLY A 16 14.24 8.85 7.68
N ASP A 17 15.13 9.27 6.78
CA ASP A 17 15.30 10.65 6.37
C ASP A 17 14.37 10.99 5.20
N GLY A 18 13.06 11.01 5.47
CA GLY A 18 12.02 11.25 4.45
C GLY A 18 12.18 12.58 3.73
N ARG A 19 12.72 13.61 4.39
CA ARG A 19 12.93 14.94 3.78
C ARG A 19 14.04 14.91 2.72
N GLU A 20 15.21 14.36 3.04
CA GLU A 20 16.27 14.27 2.04
C GLU A 20 15.93 13.24 0.95
N ALA A 21 15.25 12.15 1.30
CA ALA A 21 14.72 11.19 0.33
C ALA A 21 13.81 11.88 -0.69
N THR A 22 12.87 12.71 -0.22
CA THR A 22 11.96 13.48 -1.08
C THR A 22 12.75 14.37 -2.04
N ARG A 23 13.75 15.12 -1.55
CA ARG A 23 14.57 16.01 -2.37
C ARG A 23 15.29 15.27 -3.50
N LEU A 24 15.89 14.12 -3.19
CA LEU A 24 16.64 13.30 -4.13
C LEU A 24 15.72 12.62 -5.15
N LEU A 25 14.57 12.10 -4.70
CA LEU A 25 13.61 11.40 -5.55
C LEU A 25 12.83 12.36 -6.46
N GLU A 26 12.56 13.59 -6.02
CA GLU A 26 12.05 14.65 -6.91
C GLU A 26 13.06 15.00 -8.01
N ALA A 27 14.36 15.02 -7.69
CA ALA A 27 15.41 15.25 -8.68
C ALA A 27 15.52 14.06 -9.66
N ALA A 28 15.44 12.82 -9.15
CA ALA A 28 15.40 11.63 -10.00
C ALA A 28 14.18 11.64 -10.94
N LEU A 29 13.00 12.03 -10.45
CA LEU A 29 11.77 12.08 -11.25
C LEU A 29 11.85 13.16 -12.35
N ARG A 30 12.55 14.27 -12.10
CA ARG A 30 12.80 15.29 -13.13
C ARG A 30 13.66 14.76 -14.28
N GLU A 31 14.59 13.84 -14.01
CA GLU A 31 15.39 13.18 -15.05
C GLU A 31 14.63 12.09 -15.80
N ALA A 32 13.71 11.40 -15.11
CA ALA A 32 12.90 10.32 -15.68
C ALA A 32 11.39 10.57 -15.43
N PRO A 33 10.78 11.57 -16.08
CA PRO A 33 9.38 11.91 -15.86
C PRO A 33 8.47 10.76 -16.27
N GLY A 34 7.73 10.22 -15.29
CA GLY A 34 6.81 9.11 -15.50
C GLY A 34 7.36 7.72 -15.18
N ASP A 35 8.59 7.62 -14.65
CA ASP A 35 9.09 6.36 -14.10
C ASP A 35 8.30 5.98 -12.84
N VAL A 36 7.48 4.94 -12.96
CA VAL A 36 6.58 4.46 -11.89
C VAL A 36 7.35 4.06 -10.63
N LYS A 37 8.56 3.53 -10.76
CA LYS A 37 9.38 3.14 -9.59
C LYS A 37 9.86 4.36 -8.82
N VAL A 38 10.26 5.41 -9.53
CA VAL A 38 10.67 6.67 -8.91
C VAL A 38 9.47 7.37 -8.28
N MET A 39 8.31 7.35 -8.95
CA MET A 39 7.06 7.88 -8.41
C MET A 39 6.64 7.17 -7.11
N HIS A 40 6.68 5.83 -7.07
CA HIS A 40 6.34 5.07 -5.86
C HIS A 40 7.36 5.29 -4.73
N ALA A 41 8.66 5.32 -5.03
CA ALA A 41 9.66 5.66 -4.02
C ALA A 41 9.44 7.09 -3.46
N LEU A 42 9.10 8.05 -4.32
CA LEU A 42 8.80 9.41 -3.90
C LEU A 42 7.52 9.49 -3.04
N SER A 43 6.49 8.69 -3.32
CA SER A 43 5.29 8.68 -2.47
C SER A 43 5.61 8.17 -1.06
N ARG A 44 6.41 7.10 -0.95
CA ARG A 44 6.90 6.61 0.34
C ARG A 44 7.73 7.66 1.08
N ALA A 45 8.58 8.41 0.38
CA ALA A 45 9.36 9.49 0.97
C ALA A 45 8.49 10.68 1.44
N LEU A 46 7.47 11.05 0.68
CA LEU A 46 6.50 12.08 1.05
C LEU A 46 5.71 11.67 2.29
N ASP A 47 5.25 10.42 2.38
CA ASP A 47 4.55 9.91 3.58
C ASP A 47 5.48 9.95 4.81
N ALA A 48 6.73 9.47 4.68
CA ALA A 48 7.75 9.54 5.73
C ALA A 48 8.11 10.98 6.15
N ALA A 49 7.95 11.96 5.25
CA ALA A 49 8.13 13.38 5.53
C ALA A 49 6.89 14.05 6.17
N GLY A 50 5.77 13.32 6.30
CA GLY A 50 4.50 13.83 6.79
C GLY A 50 3.64 14.52 5.71
N GLU A 51 4.06 14.50 4.45
CA GLU A 51 3.35 15.09 3.31
C GLU A 51 2.33 14.12 2.71
N ARG A 52 1.45 13.62 3.57
CA ARG A 52 0.57 12.48 3.27
C ARG A 52 -0.38 12.70 2.09
N GLU A 53 -0.91 13.91 1.94
CA GLU A 53 -1.79 14.23 0.81
C GLU A 53 -1.06 14.15 -0.53
N ARG A 54 0.18 14.64 -0.61
CA ARG A 54 1.01 14.54 -1.82
C ARG A 54 1.39 13.09 -2.10
N SER A 55 1.66 12.29 -1.06
CA SER A 55 1.90 10.85 -1.20
C SER A 55 0.70 10.15 -1.85
N VAL A 56 -0.51 10.39 -1.34
CA VAL A 56 -1.75 9.79 -1.90
C VAL A 56 -1.96 10.19 -3.36
N GLN A 57 -1.82 11.47 -3.70
CA GLN A 57 -1.95 11.93 -5.09
C GLN A 57 -0.94 11.21 -6.01
N LEU A 58 0.28 11.00 -5.53
CA LEU A 58 1.30 10.32 -6.30
C LEU A 58 1.01 8.81 -6.42
N LEU A 59 0.50 8.17 -5.37
CA LEU A 59 0.04 6.79 -5.39
C LEU A 59 -1.14 6.57 -6.35
N GLU A 60 -2.08 7.51 -6.42
CA GLU A 60 -3.17 7.47 -7.41
C GLU A 60 -2.61 7.48 -8.84
N LEU A 61 -1.58 8.29 -9.12
CA LEU A 61 -0.91 8.31 -10.43
C LEU A 61 -0.11 7.03 -10.70
N VAL A 62 0.56 6.47 -9.69
CA VAL A 62 1.27 5.18 -9.78
C VAL A 62 0.27 4.08 -10.11
N HIS A 63 -0.82 3.99 -9.37
CA HIS A 63 -1.86 2.98 -9.58
C HIS A 63 -2.52 3.12 -10.95
N ALA A 64 -2.79 4.33 -11.43
CA ALA A 64 -3.32 4.55 -12.78
C ALA A 64 -2.38 4.04 -13.88
N LYS A 65 -1.05 4.04 -13.65
CA LYS A 65 -0.04 3.55 -14.61
C LYS A 65 0.25 2.07 -14.46
N ALA A 66 0.17 1.54 -13.23
CA ALA A 66 0.52 0.18 -12.89
C ALA A 66 -0.51 -0.41 -11.91
N PRO A 67 -1.75 -0.67 -12.37
CA PRO A 67 -2.88 -0.99 -11.49
C PRO A 67 -2.76 -2.35 -10.80
N SER A 68 -1.93 -3.26 -11.31
CA SER A 68 -1.74 -4.60 -10.76
C SER A 68 -0.57 -4.70 -9.76
N GLU A 69 0.15 -3.61 -9.49
CA GLU A 69 1.28 -3.61 -8.57
C GLU A 69 0.79 -3.63 -7.11
N PRO A 70 1.09 -4.67 -6.33
CA PRO A 70 0.49 -4.85 -5.01
C PRO A 70 0.86 -3.77 -4.00
N GLU A 71 2.15 -3.42 -3.94
CA GLU A 71 2.69 -2.52 -2.93
C GLU A 71 2.05 -1.12 -2.97
N PRO A 72 2.10 -0.38 -4.09
CA PRO A 72 1.47 0.95 -4.16
C PRO A 72 -0.06 0.90 -4.04
N ALA A 73 -0.70 -0.17 -4.51
CA ALA A 73 -2.15 -0.35 -4.37
C ALA A 73 -2.55 -0.58 -2.90
N CYS A 74 -1.79 -1.38 -2.15
CA CYS A 74 -1.99 -1.57 -0.71
C CYS A 74 -1.77 -0.26 0.06
N GLU A 75 -0.72 0.49 -0.23
CA GLU A 75 -0.45 1.79 0.39
C GLU A 75 -1.60 2.78 0.12
N LEU A 76 -2.08 2.86 -1.13
CA LEU A 76 -3.21 3.70 -1.50
C LEU A 76 -4.50 3.25 -0.80
N ALA A 77 -4.79 1.95 -0.79
CA ALA A 77 -5.96 1.39 -0.12
C ALA A 77 -5.94 1.70 1.38
N MET A 78 -4.79 1.55 2.05
CA MET A 78 -4.65 1.92 3.47
C MET A 78 -4.96 3.39 3.72
N ALA A 79 -4.42 4.30 2.89
CA ALA A 79 -4.71 5.72 3.01
C ALA A 79 -6.21 6.05 2.78
N LEU A 80 -6.88 5.32 1.88
CA LEU A 80 -8.32 5.44 1.66
C LEU A 80 -9.14 4.91 2.86
N LEU A 81 -8.71 3.80 3.47
CA LEU A 81 -9.37 3.25 4.67
C LEU A 81 -9.29 4.20 5.86
N GLU A 82 -8.18 4.90 6.03
CA GLU A 82 -8.03 5.94 7.06
C GLU A 82 -8.99 7.12 6.84
N ARG A 83 -9.38 7.37 5.59
CA ARG A 83 -10.40 8.35 5.20
C ARG A 83 -11.81 7.77 5.18
N THR A 84 -12.01 6.54 5.65
CA THR A 84 -13.28 5.79 5.61
C THR A 84 -13.83 5.56 4.20
N GLU A 85 -12.98 5.63 3.18
CA GLU A 85 -13.32 5.40 1.78
C GLU A 85 -13.23 3.90 1.43
N ASP A 86 -13.91 3.07 2.23
CA ASP A 86 -13.79 1.59 2.21
C ASP A 86 -14.07 1.00 0.80
N THR A 87 -15.05 1.54 0.08
CA THR A 87 -15.38 1.09 -1.30
C THR A 87 -14.25 1.39 -2.29
N ARG A 88 -13.67 2.60 -2.25
CA ARG A 88 -12.57 2.97 -3.16
C ARG A 88 -11.32 2.13 -2.87
N ALA A 89 -11.05 1.84 -1.60
CA ALA A 89 -9.95 0.96 -1.22
C ALA A 89 -10.10 -0.45 -1.85
N ALA A 90 -11.31 -1.03 -1.82
CA ALA A 90 -11.58 -2.30 -2.48
C ALA A 90 -11.43 -2.23 -4.01
N GLU A 91 -11.86 -1.13 -4.64
CA GLU A 91 -11.70 -0.91 -6.09
C GLU A 91 -10.23 -0.85 -6.51
N VAL A 92 -9.37 -0.17 -5.74
CA VAL A 92 -7.91 -0.10 -5.96
C VAL A 92 -7.26 -1.48 -5.87
N LEU A 93 -7.73 -2.36 -4.98
CA LEU A 93 -7.15 -3.69 -4.77
C LEU A 93 -7.65 -4.75 -5.75
N ALA A 94 -8.81 -4.53 -6.37
CA ALA A 94 -9.40 -5.45 -7.33
C ALA A 94 -8.46 -5.84 -8.50
N PRO A 95 -7.79 -4.92 -9.21
CA PRO A 95 -6.86 -5.29 -10.30
C PRO A 95 -5.64 -6.06 -9.80
N VAL A 96 -5.15 -5.78 -8.59
CA VAL A 96 -4.04 -6.55 -7.98
C VAL A 96 -4.45 -7.98 -7.76
N LEU A 97 -5.61 -8.23 -7.14
CA LEU A 97 -6.08 -9.58 -6.83
C LEU A 97 -6.60 -10.32 -8.07
N ALA A 98 -6.98 -9.61 -9.14
CA ALA A 98 -7.23 -10.23 -10.44
C ALA A 98 -5.95 -10.79 -11.06
N ALA A 99 -4.82 -10.08 -10.93
CA ALA A 99 -3.51 -10.52 -11.43
C ALA A 99 -2.81 -11.52 -10.50
N GLN A 100 -2.97 -11.35 -9.19
CA GLN A 100 -2.28 -12.11 -8.14
C GLN A 100 -3.28 -12.52 -7.03
N PRO A 101 -4.12 -13.54 -7.28
CA PRO A 101 -5.21 -13.91 -6.37
C PRO A 101 -4.75 -14.33 -4.97
N ASP A 102 -3.56 -14.92 -4.86
CA ASP A 102 -2.99 -15.42 -3.60
C ASP A 102 -2.03 -14.40 -2.93
N HIS A 103 -1.92 -13.16 -3.43
CA HIS A 103 -0.99 -12.20 -2.84
C HIS A 103 -1.43 -11.84 -1.40
N PRO A 104 -0.62 -12.15 -0.37
CA PRO A 104 -1.08 -12.10 1.01
C PRO A 104 -1.38 -10.67 1.49
N GLY A 105 -0.51 -9.70 1.18
CA GLY A 105 -0.70 -8.29 1.58
C GLY A 105 -1.96 -7.67 0.98
N ALA A 106 -2.11 -7.74 -0.34
CA ALA A 106 -3.34 -7.30 -1.04
C ALA A 106 -4.62 -7.97 -0.52
N ASN A 107 -4.58 -9.27 -0.18
CA ASN A 107 -5.71 -9.94 0.43
C ASN A 107 -6.02 -9.40 1.84
N LEU A 108 -5.00 -9.09 2.64
CA LEU A 108 -5.20 -8.47 3.94
C LEU A 108 -5.85 -7.07 3.81
N CYS A 109 -5.32 -6.21 2.93
CA CYS A 109 -5.90 -4.89 2.69
C CYS A 109 -7.33 -4.99 2.15
N MET A 110 -7.63 -5.98 1.30
CA MET A 110 -8.98 -6.20 0.76
C MET A 110 -9.93 -6.68 1.86
N ALA A 111 -9.48 -7.58 2.73
CA ALA A 111 -10.25 -8.00 3.90
C ALA A 111 -10.58 -6.81 4.81
N MET A 112 -9.62 -5.92 5.04
CA MET A 112 -9.83 -4.69 5.83
C MET A 112 -10.85 -3.76 5.16
N ALA A 113 -10.76 -3.57 3.84
CA ALA A 113 -11.69 -2.73 3.08
C ALA A 113 -13.12 -3.27 3.05
N LEU A 114 -13.29 -4.58 3.07
CA LEU A 114 -14.60 -5.22 3.06
C LEU A 114 -15.17 -5.43 4.47
N ALA A 115 -14.36 -5.33 5.53
CA ALA A 115 -14.74 -5.74 6.89
C ALA A 115 -16.06 -5.11 7.39
N LYS A 116 -16.33 -3.85 7.04
CA LYS A 116 -17.52 -3.11 7.46
C LYS A 116 -18.70 -3.26 6.50
N THR A 117 -18.43 -3.45 5.21
CA THR A 117 -19.43 -3.37 4.13
C THR A 117 -19.88 -4.76 3.67
N ASP A 118 -18.99 -5.75 3.69
CA ASP A 118 -19.23 -7.13 3.31
C ASP A 118 -18.32 -8.08 4.11
N PRO A 119 -18.67 -8.37 5.37
CA PRO A 119 -17.83 -9.19 6.26
C PRO A 119 -17.66 -10.63 5.78
N GLU A 120 -18.61 -11.16 4.99
CA GLU A 120 -18.52 -12.51 4.44
C GLU A 120 -17.45 -12.57 3.33
N ARG A 121 -17.44 -11.58 2.42
CA ARG A 121 -16.34 -11.46 1.45
C ARG A 121 -15.01 -11.16 2.12
N ALA A 122 -14.99 -10.33 3.16
CA ALA A 122 -13.78 -10.04 3.91
C ALA A 122 -13.12 -11.32 4.46
N LYS A 123 -13.91 -12.24 5.05
CA LYS A 123 -13.41 -13.54 5.54
C LYS A 123 -12.77 -14.40 4.46
N ALA A 124 -13.30 -14.37 3.22
CA ALA A 124 -12.73 -15.13 2.11
C ALA A 124 -11.27 -14.72 1.80
N HIS A 125 -10.93 -13.45 2.03
CA HIS A 125 -9.57 -12.92 1.82
C HIS A 125 -8.61 -13.20 2.99
N LEU A 126 -9.11 -13.59 4.17
CA LEU A 126 -8.25 -13.87 5.34
C LEU A 126 -7.42 -15.14 5.17
N LYS A 127 -7.95 -16.15 4.47
CA LYS A 127 -7.21 -17.39 4.19
C LYS A 127 -5.92 -17.14 3.42
N PRO A 128 -5.91 -16.47 2.24
CA PRO A 128 -4.66 -16.13 1.57
C PRO A 128 -3.81 -15.13 2.38
N ALA A 129 -4.41 -14.16 3.08
CA ALA A 129 -3.66 -13.22 3.91
C ALA A 129 -2.84 -13.90 5.02
N SER A 130 -3.38 -14.94 5.66
CA SER A 130 -2.69 -15.73 6.70
C SER A 130 -1.44 -16.48 6.23
N ARG A 131 -1.22 -16.57 4.92
CA ARG A 131 -0.03 -17.19 4.32
C ARG A 131 1.14 -16.22 4.16
N SER A 132 1.02 -14.96 4.63
CA SER A 132 2.12 -14.00 4.53
C SER A 132 3.39 -14.50 5.19
N ALA A 133 4.54 -14.23 4.57
CA ALA A 133 5.83 -14.44 5.21
C ALA A 133 6.04 -13.44 6.37
N ASP A 134 5.43 -12.26 6.26
CA ASP A 134 5.49 -11.23 7.29
C ASP A 134 4.62 -11.62 8.50
N ALA A 135 5.23 -11.62 9.68
CA ALA A 135 4.57 -12.06 10.91
C ALA A 135 3.49 -11.07 11.37
N ASP A 136 3.69 -9.78 11.12
CA ASP A 136 2.74 -8.73 11.47
C ASP A 136 1.47 -8.85 10.60
N GLN A 137 1.62 -9.00 9.29
CA GLN A 137 0.49 -9.24 8.38
C GLN A 137 -0.31 -10.49 8.76
N ARG A 138 0.36 -11.58 9.17
CA ARG A 138 -0.33 -12.78 9.68
C ARG A 138 -1.09 -12.50 10.97
N ALA A 139 -0.50 -11.74 11.89
CA ALA A 139 -1.15 -11.36 13.14
C ALA A 139 -2.38 -10.46 12.89
N GLN A 140 -2.27 -9.50 11.98
CA GLN A 140 -3.37 -8.64 11.56
C GLN A 140 -4.51 -9.44 10.93
N ALA A 141 -4.22 -10.38 10.03
CA ALA A 141 -5.23 -11.25 9.43
C ALA A 141 -5.98 -12.06 10.51
N ALA A 142 -5.25 -12.65 11.46
CA ALA A 142 -5.86 -13.42 12.55
C ALA A 142 -6.65 -12.53 13.53
N ALA A 143 -6.22 -11.28 13.76
CA ALA A 143 -6.97 -10.33 14.58
C ALA A 143 -8.29 -9.95 13.90
N LEU A 144 -8.26 -9.65 12.59
CA LEU A 144 -9.44 -9.33 11.81
C LEU A 144 -10.41 -10.53 11.76
N GLU A 145 -9.91 -11.76 11.62
CA GLU A 145 -10.74 -12.97 11.67
C GLU A 145 -11.55 -13.08 12.97
N ARG A 146 -10.93 -12.82 14.12
CA ARG A 146 -11.59 -12.87 15.42
C ARG A 146 -12.71 -11.83 15.51
N VAL A 147 -12.42 -10.61 15.07
CA VAL A 147 -13.40 -9.51 15.02
C VAL A 147 -14.60 -9.90 14.15
N LEU A 148 -14.36 -10.41 12.93
CA LEU A 148 -15.43 -10.81 12.01
C LEU A 148 -16.19 -12.07 12.44
N SER A 149 -15.62 -12.88 13.32
CA SER A 149 -16.24 -14.09 13.89
C SER A 149 -16.99 -13.81 15.20
N GLY A 150 -16.98 -12.56 15.69
CA GLY A 150 -17.59 -12.20 16.97
C GLY A 150 -16.89 -12.80 18.20
N GLN A 151 -15.64 -13.25 18.05
CA GLN A 151 -14.84 -13.74 19.18
C GLN A 151 -14.19 -12.55 19.88
N SER A 152 -14.78 -12.12 21.01
CA SER A 152 -14.16 -11.12 21.89
C SER A 152 -12.80 -11.63 22.41
N PRO A 153 -11.78 -10.78 22.56
CA PRO A 153 -10.60 -11.17 23.32
C PRO A 153 -11.05 -11.46 24.76
N GLY A 154 -10.85 -12.71 25.19
CA GLY A 154 -11.07 -13.15 26.57
C GLY A 154 -10.01 -12.62 27.52
#